data_AF-A0A7S2S6Q0-F1
#
_entry.id   AF-A0A7S2S6Q0-F1
#
_cell.length_a   1.000
_cell.length_b   1.000
_cell.length_c   1.000
_cell.angle_alpha   90.00
_cell.angle_beta   90.00
_cell.angle_gamma   90.00
#
_symmetry.space_group_name_H-M   'P 1'
#
loop_
_entity.id
_entity.type
_entity.pdbx_description
1 polymer ?
#
loop_
_entity_poly.entity_id
_entity_poly.type
_entity_poly.pdbx_seq_one_letter_code
_entity_poly.pdbx_strand_id
1 'polypeptide(L)'
;QATAQPACILVSTRQKGNSMLKSISNATWKFADIQPDFILGNSTGALYISLRYHLLHPDYLYSRMSQVKRSDFKVRIILCMVDIENSTQPLILLTSLASANDFTVILCWSPQECARYIETFKIYEYKSADSIQARLETDYLPRVQDTLTVIRSVNRTDVAVLSKE
;
A
#
# COMPACT_ATOMS: atom_id res chain seq x y z
N GLN A 1 26.48 -9.38 3.68
CA GLN A 1 26.21 -7.94 3.87
C GLN A 1 25.54 -7.46 2.59
N ALA A 2 24.21 -7.40 2.56
CA ALA A 2 23.49 -6.87 1.40
C ALA A 2 23.57 -5.33 1.48
N THR A 3 24.37 -4.73 0.60
CA THR A 3 24.36 -3.29 0.38
C THR A 3 22.94 -2.89 0.01
N ALA A 4 22.23 -2.22 0.92
CA ALA A 4 20.93 -1.65 0.64
C ALA A 4 21.10 -0.70 -0.54
N GLN A 5 20.62 -1.10 -1.72
CA GLN A 5 20.57 -0.16 -2.85
C GLN A 5 19.79 1.07 -2.38
N PRO A 6 20.22 2.28 -2.77
CA PRO A 6 19.44 3.47 -2.46
C PRO A 6 18.04 3.26 -3.02
N ALA A 7 17.04 3.29 -2.13
CA ALA A 7 15.64 3.11 -2.45
C ALA A 7 15.21 4.23 -3.41
N CYS A 8 15.38 3.98 -4.71
CA CYS A 8 15.08 4.91 -5.78
C CYS A 8 13.78 4.49 -6.46
N ILE A 9 12.79 5.38 -6.43
CA ILE A 9 11.52 5.23 -7.12
C ILE A 9 11.67 5.80 -8.53
N LEU A 10 11.20 5.07 -9.54
CA LEU A 10 11.11 5.63 -10.89
C LEU A 10 9.74 6.25 -11.08
N VAL A 11 9.72 7.49 -11.53
CA VAL A 11 8.51 8.30 -11.69
C VAL A 11 8.34 8.62 -13.17
N SER A 12 7.12 8.48 -13.69
CA SER A 12 6.83 8.84 -15.08
C SER A 12 6.98 10.35 -15.26
N THR A 13 7.47 10.79 -16.41
CA THR A 13 7.51 12.20 -16.81
C THR A 13 6.11 12.86 -16.79
N ARG A 14 5.05 12.05 -16.91
CA ARG A 14 3.64 12.47 -16.80
C ARG A 14 3.27 13.00 -15.42
N GLN A 15 3.97 12.58 -14.37
CA GLN A 15 3.72 13.04 -12.98
C GLN A 15 4.48 14.32 -12.63
N LYS A 16 5.11 14.98 -13.62
CA LYS A 16 5.80 16.25 -13.42
C LYS A 16 4.81 17.32 -12.95
N GLY A 17 5.08 17.91 -11.80
CA GLY A 17 4.23 18.94 -11.18
C GLY A 17 3.24 18.40 -10.13
N ASN A 18 3.17 17.09 -9.93
CA ASN A 18 2.36 16.50 -8.86
C ASN A 18 2.90 16.91 -7.47
N SER A 19 2.04 17.47 -6.61
CA SER A 19 2.40 17.94 -5.26
C SER A 19 2.84 16.80 -4.34
N MET A 20 2.39 15.58 -4.60
CA MET A 20 2.78 14.38 -3.86
C MET A 20 4.30 14.14 -3.91
N LEU A 21 4.97 14.43 -5.04
CA LEU A 21 6.42 14.22 -5.18
C LEU A 21 7.25 15.06 -4.19
N LYS A 22 6.73 16.21 -3.76
CA LYS A 22 7.37 17.05 -2.74
C LYS A 22 7.28 16.46 -1.34
N SER A 23 6.31 15.57 -1.11
CA SER A 23 6.07 14.93 0.18
C SER A 23 6.88 13.64 0.36
N ILE A 24 7.53 13.16 -0.71
CA ILE A 24 8.43 12.01 -0.67
C ILE A 24 9.78 12.47 -0.12
N SER A 25 10.17 11.94 1.04
CA SER A 25 11.40 12.30 1.76
C SER A 25 12.23 11.09 2.18
N ASN A 26 11.59 9.95 2.46
CA ASN A 26 12.28 8.74 2.94
C ASN A 26 12.85 7.88 1.81
N ALA A 27 12.50 8.19 0.56
CA ALA A 27 13.01 7.53 -0.63
C ALA A 27 13.46 8.57 -1.66
N THR A 28 14.49 8.22 -2.42
CA THR A 28 14.91 9.04 -3.57
C THR A 28 14.03 8.71 -4.76
N TRP A 29 13.86 9.65 -5.69
CA TRP A 29 13.09 9.39 -6.90
C TRP A 29 13.74 10.05 -8.13
N LYS A 30 13.52 9.45 -9.30
CA LYS A 30 14.04 9.94 -10.58
C LYS A 30 12.98 9.82 -11.66
N PHE A 31 12.96 10.78 -12.58
CA PHE A 31 12.10 10.68 -13.76
C PHE A 31 12.66 9.64 -14.74
N ALA A 32 11.77 8.83 -15.30
CA ALA A 32 12.07 7.88 -16.35
C ALA A 32 10.89 7.81 -17.33
N ASP A 33 11.16 7.36 -18.56
CA ASP A 33 10.10 7.05 -19.51
C ASP A 33 9.55 5.66 -19.22
N ILE A 34 8.44 5.63 -18.48
CA ILE A 34 7.81 4.41 -17.97
C ILE A 34 6.31 4.41 -18.29
N GLN A 35 5.78 3.19 -18.49
CA GLN A 35 4.37 2.97 -18.73
C GLN A 35 3.50 3.23 -17.49
N PRO A 36 3.76 2.64 -16.31
CA PRO A 36 3.07 3.04 -15.08
C PRO A 36 3.52 4.44 -14.62
N ASP A 37 2.81 5.03 -13.67
CA ASP A 37 3.16 6.34 -13.13
C ASP A 37 4.34 6.25 -12.15
N PHE A 38 4.41 5.14 -11.43
CA PHE A 38 5.47 4.85 -10.46
C PHE A 38 5.92 3.39 -10.57
N ILE A 39 7.23 3.15 -10.54
CA ILE A 39 7.81 1.82 -10.33
C ILE A 39 8.42 1.82 -8.93
N LEU A 40 7.83 1.00 -8.06
CA LEU A 40 8.17 0.92 -6.64
C LEU A 40 9.13 -0.23 -6.36
N GLY A 41 9.33 -1.13 -7.33
CA GLY A 41 10.24 -2.26 -7.21
C GLY A 41 10.28 -3.07 -8.51
N ASN A 42 11.04 -4.16 -8.52
CA ASN A 42 11.25 -4.95 -9.74
C ASN A 42 9.95 -5.53 -10.32
N SER A 43 8.96 -5.82 -9.48
CA SER A 43 7.67 -6.41 -9.90
C SER A 43 6.45 -5.59 -9.47
N THR A 44 6.67 -4.35 -9.01
CA THR A 44 5.62 -3.51 -8.42
C THR A 44 5.46 -2.21 -9.18
N GLY A 45 4.32 -2.07 -9.85
CA GLY A 45 3.94 -0.87 -10.60
C GLY A 45 2.72 -0.21 -9.96
N ALA A 46 2.71 1.11 -9.93
CA ALA A 46 1.58 1.89 -9.44
C ALA A 46 1.12 2.95 -10.46
N LEU A 47 -0.19 3.11 -10.54
CA LEU A 47 -0.88 4.19 -11.24
C LEU A 47 -1.41 5.20 -10.22
N TYR A 48 -1.45 6.47 -10.57
CA TYR A 48 -2.00 7.52 -9.71
C TYR A 48 -3.19 8.20 -10.37
N ILE A 49 -4.26 8.37 -9.60
CA ILE A 49 -5.44 9.09 -10.05
C ILE A 49 -6.12 9.82 -8.89
N SER A 50 -6.58 11.04 -9.11
CA SER A 50 -7.51 11.72 -8.18
C SER A 50 -8.95 11.47 -8.59
N LEU A 51 -9.86 11.32 -7.63
CA LEU A 51 -11.29 11.10 -7.90
C LEU A 51 -11.88 12.21 -8.77
N ARG A 52 -11.55 13.47 -8.50
CA ARG A 52 -11.98 14.62 -9.30
C ARG A 52 -11.58 14.50 -10.77
N TYR A 53 -10.35 14.05 -11.02
CA TYR A 53 -9.86 13.81 -12.38
C TYR A 53 -10.53 12.61 -13.04
N HIS A 54 -10.77 11.54 -12.28
CA HIS A 54 -11.49 10.37 -12.78
C HIS A 54 -12.92 10.72 -13.23
N LEU A 55 -13.60 11.58 -12.49
CA LEU A 55 -14.94 12.08 -12.86
C LEU A 55 -14.91 12.97 -14.10
N LEU A 56 -13.84 13.73 -14.31
CA LEU A 56 -13.68 14.56 -15.52
C LEU A 56 -13.33 13.71 -16.75
N HIS A 57 -12.56 12.65 -16.57
CA HIS A 57 -12.06 11.78 -17.64
C HIS A 57 -12.20 10.29 -17.25
N PRO A 58 -13.40 9.70 -17.40
CA PRO A 58 -13.66 8.33 -16.97
C PRO A 58 -12.82 7.29 -17.74
N ASP A 59 -12.60 7.50 -19.04
CA ASP A 59 -11.85 6.57 -19.89
C ASP A 59 -10.35 6.56 -19.64
N TYR A 60 -9.82 7.59 -18.98
CA TYR A 60 -8.39 7.74 -18.74
C TYR A 60 -7.85 6.54 -17.97
N LEU A 61 -8.45 6.20 -16.83
CA LEU A 61 -7.96 5.12 -15.97
C LEU A 61 -7.95 3.78 -16.71
N TYR A 62 -9.04 3.47 -17.43
CA TYR A 62 -9.16 2.23 -18.20
C TYR A 62 -8.07 2.11 -19.28
N SER A 63 -7.82 3.20 -20.02
CA SER A 63 -6.76 3.25 -21.03
C SER A 63 -5.35 3.08 -20.44
N ARG A 64 -5.15 3.52 -19.19
CA ARG A 64 -3.87 3.38 -18.49
C ARG A 64 -3.67 1.97 -17.92
N MET A 65 -4.75 1.37 -17.41
CA MET A 65 -4.74 0.00 -16.93
C MET A 65 -4.39 -0.99 -18.06
N SER A 66 -4.89 -0.79 -19.27
CA SER A 66 -4.58 -1.65 -20.42
C SER A 66 -3.12 -1.57 -20.87
N GLN A 67 -2.44 -0.44 -20.62
CA GLN A 67 -1.02 -0.25 -20.93
C GLN A 67 -0.11 -0.97 -19.92
N VAL A 68 -0.57 -1.20 -18.69
CA VAL A 68 0.18 -1.90 -17.65
C VAL A 68 -0.16 -3.39 -17.69
N LYS A 69 0.69 -4.17 -18.37
CA LYS A 69 0.47 -5.60 -18.58
C LYS A 69 0.73 -6.41 -17.32
N ARG A 70 0.00 -7.52 -17.17
CA ARG A 70 0.18 -8.49 -16.09
C ARG A 70 1.54 -9.21 -16.12
N SER A 71 2.14 -9.33 -17.30
CA SER A 71 3.48 -9.91 -17.49
C SER A 71 4.58 -9.06 -16.84
N ASP A 72 4.39 -7.75 -16.81
CA ASP A 72 5.45 -6.79 -16.46
C ASP A 72 5.48 -6.56 -14.95
N PHE A 73 4.33 -6.61 -14.29
CA PHE A 73 4.19 -6.34 -12.86
C PHE A 73 3.30 -7.38 -12.18
N LYS A 74 3.85 -8.07 -11.18
CA LYS A 74 3.10 -8.99 -10.32
C LYS A 74 2.15 -8.23 -9.41
N VAL A 75 2.63 -7.14 -8.82
CA VAL A 75 1.84 -6.27 -7.94
C VAL A 75 1.52 -5.00 -8.70
N ARG A 76 0.22 -4.76 -8.90
CA ARG A 76 -0.30 -3.62 -9.66
C ARG A 76 -1.25 -2.84 -8.77
N ILE A 77 -0.89 -1.59 -8.52
CA ILE A 77 -1.55 -0.74 -7.54
C ILE A 77 -2.17 0.47 -8.25
N ILE A 78 -3.37 0.86 -7.85
CA ILE A 78 -3.98 2.13 -8.20
C ILE A 78 -4.02 2.96 -6.92
N LEU A 79 -3.20 3.99 -6.87
CA LEU A 79 -3.19 4.97 -5.79
C LEU A 79 -4.22 6.04 -6.12
N CYS A 80 -5.32 6.04 -5.37
CA CYS A 80 -6.47 6.89 -5.61
C CYS A 80 -6.57 7.98 -4.54
N MET A 81 -6.39 9.24 -4.95
CA MET A 81 -6.57 10.40 -4.09
C MET A 81 -8.05 10.79 -4.03
N VAL A 82 -8.63 10.76 -2.84
CA VAL A 82 -10.03 11.13 -2.57
C VAL A 82 -10.08 12.62 -2.27
N ASP A 83 -10.43 13.42 -3.28
CA ASP A 83 -10.45 14.89 -3.24
C ASP A 83 -11.85 15.49 -3.44
N ILE A 84 -12.90 14.67 -3.27
CA ILE A 84 -14.31 15.06 -3.35
C ILE A 84 -15.08 14.59 -2.13
N GLU A 85 -16.16 15.28 -1.76
CA GLU A 85 -17.02 14.91 -0.62
C GLU A 85 -17.91 13.70 -0.92
N ASN A 86 -18.52 13.64 -2.12
CA ASN A 86 -19.40 12.54 -2.53
C ASN A 86 -18.63 11.41 -3.24
N SER A 87 -17.72 10.76 -2.51
CA SER A 87 -16.80 9.75 -3.08
C SER A 87 -17.37 8.33 -3.16
N THR A 88 -18.49 8.02 -2.52
CA THR A 88 -18.99 6.64 -2.37
C THR A 88 -19.29 5.96 -3.70
N GLN A 89 -20.11 6.59 -4.55
CA GLN A 89 -20.52 6.01 -5.83
C GLN A 89 -19.33 5.82 -6.79
N PRO A 90 -18.45 6.82 -7.01
CA PRO A 90 -17.29 6.63 -7.89
C PRO A 90 -16.29 5.61 -7.36
N LEU A 91 -16.12 5.52 -6.04
CA LEU A 91 -15.22 4.53 -5.42
C LEU A 91 -15.70 3.10 -5.64
N ILE A 92 -17.01 2.84 -5.54
CA ILE A 92 -17.58 1.52 -5.82
C ILE A 92 -17.30 1.12 -7.26
N LEU A 93 -17.54 2.02 -8.22
CA LEU A 93 -17.30 1.77 -9.64
C LEU A 93 -15.81 1.56 -9.93
N LEU A 94 -14.94 2.40 -9.38
CA LEU A 94 -13.49 2.30 -9.55
C LEU A 94 -12.95 0.99 -8.95
N THR A 95 -13.41 0.61 -7.76
CA THR A 95 -12.98 -0.63 -7.09
C THR A 95 -13.44 -1.85 -7.88
N SER A 96 -14.67 -1.85 -8.40
CA SER A 96 -15.18 -2.91 -9.26
C SER A 96 -14.35 -3.03 -10.55
N LEU A 97 -14.04 -1.91 -11.20
CA LEU A 97 -13.19 -1.85 -12.39
C LEU A 97 -11.78 -2.37 -12.11
N ALA A 98 -11.18 -1.95 -11.00
CA ALA A 98 -9.84 -2.37 -10.59
C ALA A 98 -9.80 -3.87 -10.31
N SER A 99 -10.80 -4.39 -9.59
CA SER A 99 -10.93 -5.82 -9.30
C SER A 99 -11.02 -6.66 -10.58
N ALA A 100 -11.83 -6.22 -11.55
CA ALA A 100 -11.98 -6.89 -12.84
C ALA A 100 -10.68 -6.99 -13.66
N ASN A 101 -9.70 -6.11 -13.40
CA ASN A 101 -8.41 -6.08 -14.09
C ASN A 101 -7.22 -6.53 -13.22
N ASP A 102 -7.50 -7.12 -12.05
CA ASP A 102 -6.51 -7.56 -11.06
C ASP A 102 -5.57 -6.42 -10.58
N PHE A 103 -6.13 -5.23 -10.36
CA PHE A 103 -5.46 -4.12 -9.69
C PHE A 103 -5.95 -3.98 -8.25
N THR A 104 -5.03 -3.63 -7.34
CA THR A 104 -5.38 -3.27 -5.95
C THR A 104 -5.52 -1.76 -5.83
N VAL A 105 -6.66 -1.29 -5.31
CA VAL A 105 -6.89 0.14 -5.06
C VAL A 105 -6.44 0.49 -3.65
N ILE A 106 -5.69 1.58 -3.51
CA ILE A 106 -5.32 2.17 -2.23
C ILE A 106 -5.81 3.61 -2.23
N LEU A 107 -6.60 3.95 -1.22
CA LEU A 107 -7.17 5.28 -1.07
C LEU A 107 -6.23 6.15 -0.24
N CYS A 108 -6.10 7.41 -0.62
CA CYS A 108 -5.47 8.45 0.19
C CYS A 108 -6.42 9.64 0.33
N TRP A 109 -6.36 10.33 1.46
CA TRP A 109 -7.09 11.57 1.72
C TRP A 109 -6.19 12.80 1.69
N SER A 110 -4.87 12.60 1.56
CA SER A 110 -3.89 13.69 1.44
C SER A 110 -2.73 13.31 0.51
N PRO A 111 -2.09 14.27 -0.17
CA PRO A 111 -0.90 14.00 -0.99
C PRO A 111 0.28 13.48 -0.15
N GLN A 112 0.35 13.85 1.13
CA GLN A 112 1.36 13.35 2.09
C GLN A 112 1.14 11.87 2.39
N GLU A 113 -0.11 11.45 2.59
CA GLU A 113 -0.46 10.06 2.82
C GLU A 113 -0.14 9.20 1.59
N CYS A 114 -0.49 9.68 0.39
CA CYS A 114 -0.12 9.03 -0.86
C CYS A 114 1.40 8.86 -1.01
N ALA A 115 2.19 9.88 -0.69
CA ALA A 115 3.65 9.77 -0.70
C ALA A 115 4.14 8.71 0.29
N ARG A 116 3.58 8.68 1.50
CA ARG A 116 3.93 7.70 2.53
C ARG A 116 3.62 6.27 2.12
N TYR A 117 2.52 6.03 1.41
CA TYR A 117 2.22 4.69 0.87
C TYR A 117 3.27 4.25 -0.15
N ILE A 118 3.63 5.12 -1.11
CA ILE A 118 4.67 4.84 -2.10
C ILE A 118 6.01 4.53 -1.42
N GLU A 119 6.41 5.33 -0.44
CA GLU A 119 7.63 5.09 0.35
C GLU A 119 7.58 3.73 1.05
N THR A 120 6.44 3.40 1.65
CA THR A 120 6.23 2.12 2.34
C THR A 120 6.38 0.96 1.36
N PHE A 121 5.75 1.01 0.20
CA PHE A 121 5.93 -0.04 -0.83
C PHE A 121 7.38 -0.20 -1.25
N LYS A 122 8.13 0.90 -1.38
CA LYS A 122 9.55 0.84 -1.74
C LYS A 122 10.40 0.23 -0.63
N ILE A 123 10.22 0.67 0.62
CA ILE A 123 10.98 0.19 1.77
C ILE A 123 10.71 -1.29 2.03
N TYR A 124 9.47 -1.74 1.80
CA TYR A 124 9.05 -3.11 2.05
C TYR A 124 9.36 -4.08 0.89
N GLU A 125 9.98 -3.62 -0.20
CA GLU A 125 10.34 -4.48 -1.35
C GLU A 125 11.18 -5.70 -0.93
N TYR A 126 12.11 -5.52 0.01
CA TYR A 126 13.03 -6.56 0.47
C TYR A 126 12.72 -7.09 1.88
N LYS A 127 11.62 -6.66 2.49
CA LYS A 127 11.29 -7.06 3.86
C LYS A 127 10.71 -8.48 3.84
N SER A 128 11.29 -9.38 4.63
CA SER A 128 10.83 -10.77 4.69
C SER A 128 9.45 -10.89 5.34
N ALA A 129 8.74 -11.96 4.99
CA ALA A 129 7.44 -12.32 5.59
C ALA A 129 7.53 -12.60 7.09
N ASP A 130 8.74 -12.82 7.63
CA ASP A 130 8.98 -13.00 9.06
C ASP A 130 8.55 -11.77 9.88
N SER A 131 8.54 -10.59 9.26
CA SER A 131 8.01 -9.38 9.90
C SER A 131 6.50 -9.40 10.15
N ILE A 132 5.76 -10.31 9.48
CA ILE A 132 4.31 -10.51 9.64
C ILE A 132 4.01 -11.65 10.63
N GLN A 133 4.95 -12.58 10.83
CA GLN A 133 4.77 -13.68 11.76
C GLN A 133 4.60 -13.17 13.19
N ALA A 134 3.66 -13.77 13.91
CA ALA A 134 3.48 -13.50 15.33
C ALA A 134 4.80 -13.83 16.06
N ARG A 135 5.32 -12.85 16.78
CA ARG A 135 6.43 -13.08 17.71
C ARG A 135 5.88 -13.93 18.84
N LEU A 136 6.18 -15.23 18.80
CA LEU A 136 5.90 -16.13 19.90
C LEU A 136 6.84 -15.75 21.04
N GLU A 137 6.30 -15.13 22.09
CA GLU A 137 7.05 -14.92 23.32
C GLU A 137 7.40 -16.29 23.92
N THR A 138 8.68 -16.52 24.20
CA THR A 138 9.17 -17.80 24.75
C THR A 138 8.88 -17.96 26.23
N ASP A 139 8.51 -16.87 26.90
CA ASP A 139 8.28 -16.85 28.33
C ASP A 139 7.00 -17.60 28.71
N TYR A 140 7.00 -18.20 29.90
CA TYR A 140 5.91 -19.07 30.36
C TYR A 140 4.59 -18.30 30.54
N LEU A 141 4.62 -17.15 31.22
CA LEU A 141 3.44 -16.34 31.49
C LEU A 141 2.67 -15.89 30.24
N PRO A 142 3.31 -15.33 29.19
CA PRO A 142 2.58 -14.95 27.98
C PRO A 142 1.98 -16.15 27.24
N ARG A 143 2.64 -17.32 27.24
CA ARG A 143 2.04 -18.55 26.66
C ARG A 143 0.81 -19.02 27.44
N VAL A 144 0.81 -18.90 28.76
CA VAL A 144 -0.34 -19.23 29.60
C VAL A 144 -1.48 -18.23 29.39
N GLN A 145 -1.16 -16.94 29.26
CA GLN A 145 -2.14 -15.91 28.91
C GLN A 145 -2.78 -16.15 27.55
N ASP A 146 -1.99 -16.44 26.52
CA ASP A 146 -2.51 -16.69 25.17
C ASP A 146 -3.34 -17.97 25.08
N THR A 147 -3.01 -19.01 25.86
CA THR A 147 -3.78 -20.26 25.87
C THR A 147 -5.10 -20.13 26.64
N LEU A 148 -5.11 -19.47 27.79
CA LEU A 148 -6.30 -19.34 28.63
C LEU A 148 -7.29 -18.28 28.11
N THR A 149 -6.80 -17.27 27.39
CA THR A 149 -7.66 -16.24 26.75
C THR A 149 -8.43 -16.76 25.53
N VAL A 150 -8.18 -18.00 25.07
CA VAL A 150 -9.01 -18.69 24.07
C VAL A 150 -10.41 -18.98 24.63
N ILE A 151 -10.54 -19.15 25.95
CA ILE A 151 -11.81 -19.45 26.59
C ILE A 151 -12.67 -18.18 26.60
N ARG A 152 -13.85 -18.26 25.98
CA ARG A 152 -14.84 -17.18 25.99
C ARG A 152 -15.16 -16.82 27.45
N SER A 153 -14.96 -15.54 27.81
CA SER A 153 -15.12 -14.97 29.16
C SER A 153 -13.87 -14.91 30.05
N VAL A 154 -12.69 -15.34 29.58
CA VAL A 154 -11.42 -15.20 30.33
C VAL A 154 -10.58 -14.08 29.72
N ASN A 155 -10.27 -13.05 30.51
CA ASN A 155 -9.41 -11.94 30.10
C ASN A 155 -7.96 -12.13 30.57
N ARG A 156 -7.03 -11.37 29.98
CA ARG A 156 -5.61 -11.35 30.40
C ARG A 156 -5.43 -11.02 31.88
N THR A 157 -6.31 -10.18 32.42
CA THR A 157 -6.34 -9.83 33.86
C THR A 157 -6.65 -11.04 34.72
N ASP A 158 -7.60 -11.88 34.31
CA ASP A 158 -8.04 -13.04 35.07
C ASP A 158 -6.93 -14.10 35.10
N VAL A 159 -6.26 -14.30 33.96
CA VAL A 159 -5.08 -15.18 33.88
C VAL A 159 -3.91 -14.66 34.73
N ALA A 160 -3.72 -13.34 34.79
CA ALA A 160 -2.68 -12.74 35.64
C ALA A 160 -2.97 -12.88 37.15
N VAL A 161 -4.25 -12.99 37.54
CA VAL A 161 -4.64 -13.32 38.92
C VAL A 161 -4.43 -14.80 39.19
N LEU A 162 -4.90 -15.67 38.29
CA LEU A 162 -4.79 -17.13 38.41
C LEU A 162 -3.34 -17.66 38.38
N SER A 163 -2.40 -16.91 37.80
CA SER A 163 -0.98 -17.28 37.72
C SER A 163 -0.12 -16.76 38.88
N LYS A 164 -0.73 -16.01 39.81
CA LYS A 164 -0.07 -15.50 41.03
C LYS A 164 -0.38 -16.33 42.28
N GLU A 165 -1.39 -17.19 42.22
CA GLU A 165 -1.67 -18.24 43.22
C GLU A 165 -0.80 -19.47 42.97
#